data_AF-A0A3B8IZ67-F1
#
_entry.id   AF-A0A3B8IZ67-F1
#
_cell.length_a   1.000
_cell.length_b   1.000
_cell.length_c   1.000
_cell.angle_alpha   90.00
_cell.angle_beta   90.00
_cell.angle_gamma   90.00
#
_symmetry.space_group_name_H-M   'P 1'
#
loop_
_entity.id
_entity.type
_entity.pdbx_description
1 polymer ?
#
loop_
_entity_poly.entity_id
_entity_poly.type
_entity_poly.pdbx_seq_one_letter_code
_entity_poly.pdbx_strand_id
1 'polypeptide(L)'
;MNDWEADKYDVVILHQLPSARIGIPVPVRRLLEEGASTWFIWGSQTNMQAFNQLNSVLEVGVRGNQRDQVTPIFQPNFARFRYSEENQGLTNRYPPVTVPFGGVALKNAGEVLFYQRVGSIDTNKPLWVFSTEEDNKQAVTLGSGLWQWRLQEYARTENQEAFDELVSKTVQYLSSKEDRRKFKVYPISNEFTESQPVILETEVYNDIYEEVYDQNIALSLRREGGDEITYSYTTSAANTRYRISGLEEGIYQFSATTSVDGEILTSTGAFTIKDLQLESLNLTANHALLRTLSEDTGGLYTTDYQELSNQLSNTPAQALIHTSEQFLPLVNLPWVFFLVLVLLTLEWVVRRYYGSY
;
A
#
# COMPACT_ATOMS: atom_id res chain seq x y z
N MET A 1 17.06 12.64 13.89
CA MET A 1 16.54 12.46 12.53
C MET A 1 17.29 11.28 11.91
N ASN A 2 16.91 10.05 12.27
CA ASN A 2 17.42 8.81 11.68
C ASN A 2 16.46 7.70 12.10
N ASP A 3 15.40 7.55 11.32
CA ASP A 3 14.37 6.53 11.53
C ASP A 3 14.08 5.91 10.16
N TRP A 4 15.09 5.20 9.64
CA TRP A 4 15.00 4.46 8.38
C TRP A 4 14.76 3.01 8.76
N GLU A 5 13.49 2.64 8.92
CA GLU A 5 13.06 1.27 9.17
C GLU A 5 12.92 0.54 7.83
N ALA A 6 13.47 -0.68 7.75
CA ALA A 6 13.52 -1.45 6.52
C ALA A 6 12.16 -1.82 5.95
N ASP A 7 11.19 -2.07 6.84
CA ASP A 7 9.82 -2.41 6.47
C ASP A 7 9.06 -1.28 5.78
N LYS A 8 9.61 -0.05 5.77
CA LYS A 8 8.97 1.13 5.14
C LYS A 8 9.41 1.39 3.69
N TYR A 9 10.42 0.68 3.18
CA TYR A 9 10.98 0.96 1.85
C TYR A 9 11.10 -0.30 1.00
N ASP A 10 10.43 -0.31 -0.16
CA ASP A 10 10.49 -1.44 -1.09
C ASP A 10 11.68 -1.39 -2.05
N VAL A 11 12.23 -0.20 -2.31
CA VAL A 11 13.34 0.00 -3.26
C VAL A 11 14.33 1.04 -2.74
N VAL A 12 15.62 0.73 -2.85
CA VAL A 12 16.72 1.66 -2.56
C VAL A 12 17.42 2.06 -3.85
N ILE A 13 17.47 3.36 -4.15
CA ILE A 13 18.18 3.88 -5.34
C ILE A 13 19.49 4.55 -4.91
N LEU A 14 20.60 3.98 -5.33
CA LEU A 14 21.95 4.43 -4.99
C LEU A 14 22.61 5.10 -6.20
N HIS A 15 22.49 6.43 -6.24
CA HIS A 15 23.09 7.23 -7.29
C HIS A 15 24.50 7.68 -6.91
N GLN A 16 25.51 7.18 -7.63
CA GLN A 16 26.94 7.43 -7.37
C GLN A 16 27.42 6.99 -5.97
N LEU A 17 26.75 6.02 -5.36
CA LEU A 17 27.13 5.43 -4.08
C LEU A 17 27.42 3.92 -4.24
N PRO A 18 28.46 3.39 -3.57
CA PRO A 18 29.43 4.08 -2.72
C PRO A 18 30.32 5.01 -3.55
N SER A 19 30.70 6.16 -3.00
CA SER A 19 31.60 7.10 -3.66
C SER A 19 33.02 7.00 -3.10
N ALA A 20 34.00 7.59 -3.79
CA ALA A 20 35.38 7.66 -3.29
C ALA A 20 35.52 8.41 -1.95
N ARG A 21 34.59 9.32 -1.63
CA ARG A 21 34.63 10.16 -0.41
C ARG A 21 33.68 9.69 0.68
N ILE A 22 32.55 9.11 0.28
CA ILE A 22 31.43 8.75 1.15
C ILE A 22 31.08 7.30 0.83
N GLY A 23 31.30 6.41 1.80
CA GLY A 23 30.84 5.02 1.73
C GLY A 23 29.31 4.92 1.86
N ILE A 24 28.79 3.70 1.95
CA ILE A 24 27.35 3.50 2.20
C ILE A 24 27.02 3.92 3.65
N PRO A 25 26.08 4.86 3.86
CA PRO A 25 25.60 5.23 5.20
C PRO A 25 25.10 4.01 5.96
N VAL A 26 25.29 3.97 7.29
CA VAL A 26 24.89 2.83 8.13
C VAL A 26 23.43 2.40 7.94
N PRO A 27 22.44 3.32 7.87
CA PRO A 27 21.05 2.90 7.66
C PRO A 27 20.83 2.21 6.32
N VAL A 28 21.42 2.74 5.25
CA VAL A 28 21.35 2.14 3.90
C VAL A 28 22.04 0.78 3.89
N ARG A 29 23.14 0.61 4.61
CA ARG A 29 23.83 -0.68 4.71
C ARG A 29 22.95 -1.76 5.31
N ARG A 30 22.19 -1.43 6.37
CA ARG A 30 21.23 -2.37 6.98
C ARG A 30 20.18 -2.82 5.97
N LEU A 31 19.61 -1.87 5.22
CA LEU A 31 18.65 -2.18 4.15
C LEU A 31 19.24 -3.16 3.12
N LEU A 32 20.49 -2.95 2.71
CA LEU A 32 21.16 -3.85 1.77
C LEU A 32 21.42 -5.24 2.38
N GLU A 33 21.80 -5.31 3.66
CA GLU A 33 22.03 -6.56 4.40
C GLU A 33 20.72 -7.33 4.65
N GLU A 34 19.60 -6.63 4.77
CA GLU A 34 18.24 -7.19 4.90
C GLU A 34 17.62 -7.60 3.56
N GLY A 35 18.37 -7.45 2.46
CA GLY A 35 17.95 -7.91 1.12
C GLY A 35 17.06 -6.93 0.35
N ALA A 36 17.07 -5.63 0.69
CA ALA A 36 16.28 -4.64 -0.02
C ALA A 36 16.63 -4.57 -1.52
N SER A 37 15.60 -4.55 -2.36
CA SER A 37 15.77 -4.38 -3.80
C SER A 37 16.47 -3.07 -4.12
N THR A 38 17.53 -3.13 -4.92
CA THR A 38 18.46 -1.99 -5.06
C THR A 38 18.74 -1.64 -6.51
N TRP A 39 18.64 -0.35 -6.83
CA TRP A 39 19.13 0.19 -8.09
C TRP A 39 20.44 0.95 -7.90
N PHE A 40 21.54 0.43 -8.43
CA PHE A 40 22.81 1.14 -8.48
C PHE A 40 22.92 1.95 -9.78
N ILE A 41 23.12 3.26 -9.66
CA ILE A 41 23.43 4.13 -10.80
C ILE A 41 24.90 4.55 -10.64
N TRP A 42 25.76 3.97 -11.47
CA TRP A 42 27.18 4.27 -11.48
C TRP A 42 27.44 5.65 -12.10
N GLY A 43 28.36 6.41 -11.51
CA GLY A 43 28.87 7.62 -12.14
C GLY A 43 30.30 7.93 -11.75
N SER A 44 30.74 9.15 -12.09
CA SER A 44 32.12 9.59 -11.93
C SER A 44 32.69 9.55 -10.52
N GLN A 45 31.83 9.57 -9.50
CA GLN A 45 32.23 9.57 -8.09
C GLN A 45 32.23 8.17 -7.48
N THR A 46 31.69 7.16 -8.17
CA THR A 46 31.55 5.80 -7.65
C THR A 46 32.91 5.16 -7.36
N ASN A 47 33.06 4.58 -6.17
CA ASN A 47 34.23 3.79 -5.81
C ASN A 47 34.10 2.39 -6.41
N MET A 48 35.00 2.05 -7.34
CA MET A 48 34.95 0.79 -8.08
C MET A 48 35.04 -0.44 -7.18
N GLN A 49 36.00 -0.46 -6.25
CA GLN A 49 36.23 -1.63 -5.39
C GLN A 49 35.02 -1.88 -4.49
N ALA A 50 34.50 -0.84 -3.86
CA ALA A 50 33.33 -0.95 -2.99
C ALA A 50 32.06 -1.29 -3.79
N PHE A 51 31.87 -0.71 -4.98
CA PHE A 51 30.77 -1.07 -5.88
C PHE A 51 30.83 -2.55 -6.24
N ASN A 52 31.99 -3.05 -6.69
CA ASN A 52 32.19 -4.46 -7.03
C ASN A 52 32.05 -5.40 -5.82
N GLN A 53 32.05 -4.92 -4.58
CA GLN A 53 31.77 -5.76 -3.41
C GLN A 53 30.29 -5.79 -3.07
N LEU A 54 29.57 -4.68 -3.28
CA LEU A 54 28.17 -4.53 -2.85
C LEU A 54 27.16 -5.07 -3.86
N ASN A 55 27.40 -4.87 -5.15
CA ASN A 55 26.46 -5.29 -6.18
C ASN A 55 26.75 -6.75 -6.62
N SER A 56 25.70 -7.54 -6.84
CA SER A 56 25.84 -8.92 -7.35
C SER A 56 25.73 -9.02 -8.87
N VAL A 57 25.46 -7.91 -9.58
CA VAL A 57 25.09 -7.92 -11.00
C VAL A 57 26.29 -7.78 -11.94
N LEU A 58 27.11 -6.75 -11.73
CA LEU A 58 28.22 -6.36 -12.60
C LEU A 58 29.55 -6.33 -11.88
N GLU A 59 30.57 -6.76 -12.62
CA GLU A 59 31.97 -6.50 -12.32
C GLU A 59 32.50 -5.44 -13.28
N VAL A 60 33.00 -4.34 -12.72
CA VAL A 60 33.57 -3.22 -13.46
C VAL A 60 35.06 -3.13 -13.18
N GLY A 61 35.87 -3.27 -14.22
CA GLY A 61 37.32 -3.11 -14.16
C GLY A 61 37.75 -1.81 -14.86
N VAL A 62 37.95 -0.75 -14.08
CA VAL A 62 38.36 0.56 -14.61
C VAL A 62 39.87 0.62 -14.83
N ARG A 63 40.32 1.18 -15.96
CA ARG A 63 41.74 1.44 -16.22
C ARG A 63 42.03 2.95 -16.13
N GLY A 64 42.62 3.37 -15.01
CA GLY A 64 42.93 4.78 -14.76
C GLY A 64 41.67 5.64 -14.57
N ASN A 65 41.73 6.91 -14.97
CA ASN A 65 40.58 7.84 -14.90
C ASN A 65 39.97 8.14 -16.29
N GLN A 66 40.20 7.25 -17.25
CA GLN A 66 39.66 7.37 -18.59
C GLN A 66 38.16 7.03 -18.61
N ARG A 67 37.44 7.64 -19.56
CA ARG A 67 35.98 7.51 -19.69
C ARG A 67 35.63 7.37 -21.16
N ASP A 68 34.60 6.58 -21.44
CA ASP A 68 34.00 6.46 -22.76
C ASP A 68 32.65 7.20 -22.82
N GLN A 69 32.30 7.64 -24.03
CA GLN A 69 30.97 8.12 -24.36
C GLN A 69 30.26 7.02 -25.14
N VAL A 70 29.15 6.52 -24.60
CA VAL A 70 28.43 5.38 -25.18
C VAL A 70 26.96 5.67 -25.38
N THR A 71 26.39 5.16 -26.46
CA THR A 71 24.95 5.18 -26.71
C THR A 71 24.33 3.83 -26.36
N PRO A 72 23.06 3.79 -25.92
CA PRO A 72 22.39 2.54 -25.58
C PRO A 72 22.03 1.74 -26.83
N ILE A 73 22.18 0.42 -26.75
CA ILE A 73 21.66 -0.54 -27.74
C ILE A 73 20.65 -1.44 -27.03
N PHE A 74 19.37 -1.37 -27.40
CA PHE A 74 18.35 -2.22 -26.79
C PHE A 74 18.58 -3.70 -27.12
N GLN A 75 18.42 -4.58 -26.13
CA GLN A 75 18.51 -6.02 -26.30
C GLN A 75 17.14 -6.63 -26.65
N PRO A 76 16.92 -7.17 -27.87
CA PRO A 76 15.61 -7.66 -28.28
C PRO A 76 15.03 -8.79 -27.42
N ASN A 77 15.90 -9.60 -26.79
CA ASN A 77 15.51 -10.74 -25.96
C ASN A 77 15.34 -10.39 -24.47
N PHE A 78 15.23 -9.12 -24.11
CA PHE A 78 15.00 -8.70 -22.74
C PHE A 78 13.58 -9.11 -22.27
N ALA A 79 13.48 -9.81 -21.14
CA ALA A 79 12.22 -10.44 -20.72
C ALA A 79 11.65 -9.89 -19.40
N ARG A 80 12.37 -9.03 -18.66
CA ARG A 80 11.91 -8.55 -17.34
C ARG A 80 10.69 -7.63 -17.40
N PHE A 81 10.54 -6.87 -18.48
CA PHE A 81 9.33 -6.10 -18.74
C PHE A 81 9.20 -5.80 -20.24
N ARG A 82 7.98 -5.45 -20.66
CA ARG A 82 7.71 -5.02 -22.03
C ARG A 82 8.06 -3.54 -22.20
N TYR A 83 8.71 -3.23 -23.32
CA TYR A 83 9.01 -1.87 -23.77
C TYR A 83 8.66 -1.78 -25.26
N SER A 84 7.78 -0.86 -25.65
CA SER A 84 7.22 -0.84 -27.01
C SER A 84 8.29 -0.60 -28.08
N GLU A 85 8.10 -1.12 -29.30
CA GLU A 85 9.03 -0.90 -30.42
C GLU A 85 9.19 0.60 -30.76
N GLU A 86 8.12 1.37 -30.59
CA GLU A 86 8.14 2.84 -30.73
C GLU A 86 9.13 3.48 -29.75
N ASN A 87 9.04 3.12 -28.47
CA ASN A 87 9.91 3.66 -27.41
C ASN A 87 11.37 3.16 -27.57
N GLN A 88 11.56 1.93 -28.04
CA GLN A 88 12.89 1.43 -28.43
C GLN A 88 13.52 2.27 -29.54
N GLY A 89 12.73 2.69 -30.53
CA GLY A 89 13.17 3.57 -31.62
C GLY A 89 13.64 4.94 -31.15
N LEU A 90 13.03 5.49 -30.10
CA LEU A 90 13.45 6.74 -29.46
C LEU A 90 14.76 6.59 -28.71
N THR A 91 14.99 5.44 -28.06
CA THR A 91 16.21 5.20 -27.28
C THR A 91 17.48 5.23 -28.13
N ASN A 92 17.42 4.77 -29.39
CA ASN A 92 18.54 4.85 -30.34
C ASN A 92 18.98 6.29 -30.65
N ARG A 93 18.17 7.29 -30.29
CA ARG A 93 18.41 8.71 -30.54
C ARG A 93 18.87 9.46 -29.29
N TYR A 94 19.02 8.77 -28.16
CA TYR A 94 19.50 9.36 -26.93
C TYR A 94 20.97 9.80 -27.04
N PRO A 95 21.34 10.90 -26.37
CA PRO A 95 22.71 11.36 -26.35
C PRO A 95 23.60 10.34 -25.62
N PRO A 96 24.90 10.29 -25.94
CA PRO A 96 25.80 9.37 -25.28
C PRO A 96 25.91 9.69 -23.78
N VAL A 97 26.00 8.64 -22.97
CA VAL A 97 26.30 8.72 -21.54
C VAL A 97 27.77 8.45 -21.29
N THR A 98 28.27 9.00 -20.19
CA THR A 98 29.67 8.81 -19.79
C THR A 98 29.81 7.57 -18.92
N VAL A 99 30.59 6.58 -19.36
CA VAL A 99 30.89 5.33 -18.63
C VAL A 99 32.38 5.22 -18.32
N PRO A 100 32.79 4.43 -17.31
CA PRO A 100 34.21 4.19 -17.05
C PRO A 100 34.87 3.44 -18.21
N PHE A 101 36.09 3.83 -18.57
CA PHE A 101 36.88 3.08 -19.55
C PHE A 101 37.42 1.79 -18.93
N GLY A 102 37.11 0.65 -19.56
CA GLY A 102 37.64 -0.64 -19.13
C GLY A 102 36.73 -1.83 -19.43
N GLY A 103 36.92 -2.89 -18.65
CA GLY A 103 36.15 -4.12 -18.73
C GLY A 103 34.85 -4.01 -17.94
N VAL A 104 33.76 -4.51 -18.51
CA VAL A 104 32.48 -4.67 -17.81
C VAL A 104 31.98 -6.06 -18.12
N ALA A 105 31.69 -6.84 -17.10
CA ALA A 105 31.18 -8.20 -17.23
C ALA A 105 30.03 -8.46 -16.24
N LEU A 106 29.16 -9.40 -16.59
CA LEU A 106 28.13 -9.92 -15.69
C LEU A 106 28.77 -10.86 -14.66
N LYS A 107 28.34 -10.75 -13.40
CA LYS A 107 28.77 -11.66 -12.32
C LYS A 107 27.88 -12.89 -12.20
N ASN A 108 26.57 -12.70 -12.33
CA ASN A 108 25.53 -13.71 -12.28
C ASN A 108 24.71 -13.71 -13.58
N ALA A 109 23.65 -14.51 -13.64
CA ALA A 109 22.74 -14.60 -14.77
C ALA A 109 21.81 -13.36 -14.88
N GLY A 110 22.40 -12.17 -14.96
CA GLY A 110 21.69 -10.91 -15.16
C GLY A 110 21.20 -10.73 -16.59
N GLU A 111 20.02 -10.14 -16.75
CA GLU A 111 19.44 -9.77 -18.04
C GLU A 111 19.80 -8.33 -18.40
N VAL A 112 20.42 -8.18 -19.57
CA VAL A 112 20.86 -6.89 -20.09
C VAL A 112 19.70 -6.24 -20.87
N LEU A 113 19.29 -5.05 -20.46
CA LEU A 113 18.33 -4.21 -21.19
C LEU A 113 19.04 -3.42 -22.30
N PHE A 114 20.17 -2.80 -21.95
CA PHE A 114 20.98 -2.03 -22.90
C PHE A 114 22.42 -2.51 -22.92
N TYR A 115 22.97 -2.70 -24.12
CA TYR A 115 24.41 -2.80 -24.36
C TYR A 115 25.01 -1.43 -24.74
N GLN A 116 26.33 -1.33 -24.71
CA GLN A 116 27.07 -0.11 -25.04
C GLN A 116 27.46 -0.07 -26.53
N ARG A 117 27.16 1.03 -27.21
CA ARG A 117 27.75 1.40 -28.51
C ARG A 117 28.78 2.50 -28.31
N VAL A 118 30.03 2.27 -28.71
CA VAL A 118 31.11 3.27 -28.66
C VAL A 118 31.30 3.84 -30.07
N GLY A 119 30.87 5.08 -30.29
CA GLY A 119 30.86 5.66 -31.65
C GLY A 119 29.95 4.87 -32.58
N SER A 120 30.53 4.16 -33.56
CA SER A 120 29.83 3.28 -34.50
C SER A 120 29.99 1.78 -34.20
N ILE A 121 30.67 1.42 -33.11
CA ILE A 121 30.99 0.04 -32.78
C ILE A 121 30.02 -0.48 -31.71
N ASP A 122 29.27 -1.51 -32.06
CA ASP A 122 28.42 -2.25 -31.14
C ASP A 122 29.28 -3.17 -30.29
N THR A 123 29.10 -3.12 -28.97
CA THR A 123 29.84 -3.97 -28.03
C THR A 123 28.89 -4.86 -27.25
N ASN A 124 29.42 -5.94 -26.69
CA ASN A 124 28.70 -6.79 -25.74
C ASN A 124 28.83 -6.31 -24.29
N LYS A 125 29.33 -5.08 -24.05
CA LYS A 125 29.44 -4.53 -22.69
C LYS A 125 28.06 -4.08 -22.22
N PRO A 126 27.59 -4.54 -21.06
CA PRO A 126 26.29 -4.14 -20.56
C PRO A 126 26.30 -2.67 -20.10
N LEU A 127 25.18 -1.97 -20.30
CA LEU A 127 24.92 -0.60 -19.88
C LEU A 127 23.86 -0.54 -18.78
N TRP A 128 22.78 -1.31 -18.93
CA TRP A 128 21.70 -1.37 -17.94
C TRP A 128 21.28 -2.83 -17.78
N VAL A 129 21.39 -3.36 -16.57
CA VAL A 129 21.21 -4.79 -16.27
C VAL A 129 20.30 -4.99 -15.08
N PHE A 130 19.55 -6.08 -15.11
CA PHE A 130 18.64 -6.52 -14.07
C PHE A 130 19.02 -7.92 -13.62
N SER A 131 18.97 -8.18 -12.32
CA SER A 131 19.15 -9.52 -11.76
C SER A 131 18.14 -9.76 -10.63
N THR A 132 17.83 -11.02 -10.40
CA THR A 132 17.10 -11.50 -9.22
C THR A 132 17.89 -12.68 -8.69
N GLU A 133 18.37 -12.57 -7.45
CA GLU A 133 19.11 -13.62 -6.78
C GLU A 133 18.54 -13.76 -5.36
N GLU A 134 17.99 -14.94 -5.03
CA GLU A 134 17.37 -15.21 -3.72
C GLU A 134 16.40 -14.11 -3.27
N ASP A 135 15.52 -13.66 -4.18
CA ASP A 135 14.56 -12.55 -4.02
C ASP A 135 15.15 -11.14 -3.90
N ASN A 136 16.47 -10.98 -3.84
CA ASN A 136 17.12 -9.68 -3.94
C ASN A 136 17.13 -9.23 -5.40
N LYS A 137 16.24 -8.30 -5.74
CA LYS A 137 16.18 -7.69 -7.07
C LYS A 137 17.17 -6.54 -7.15
N GLN A 138 18.12 -6.64 -8.07
CA GLN A 138 19.07 -5.57 -8.32
C GLN A 138 18.97 -5.09 -9.76
N ALA A 139 19.08 -3.77 -9.93
CA ALA A 139 19.33 -3.15 -11.21
C ALA A 139 20.65 -2.40 -11.13
N VAL A 140 21.42 -2.44 -12.21
CA VAL A 140 22.64 -1.65 -12.35
C VAL A 140 22.58 -0.88 -13.66
N THR A 141 22.67 0.45 -13.58
CA THR A 141 22.86 1.31 -14.74
C THR A 141 24.27 1.89 -14.68
N LEU A 142 25.07 1.56 -15.69
CA LEU A 142 26.39 2.12 -15.87
C LEU A 142 26.32 3.45 -16.59
N GLY A 143 26.82 4.49 -15.94
CA GLY A 143 27.09 5.76 -16.59
C GLY A 143 26.27 6.92 -16.07
N SER A 144 26.89 8.10 -16.14
CA SER A 144 26.28 9.36 -15.76
C SER A 144 25.76 10.10 -16.99
N GLY A 145 24.60 10.75 -16.85
CA GLY A 145 24.01 11.56 -17.92
C GLY A 145 22.59 11.16 -18.31
N LEU A 146 21.95 10.21 -17.62
CA LEU A 146 20.57 9.78 -17.94
C LEU A 146 19.56 10.93 -17.99
N TRP A 147 19.75 12.00 -17.21
CA TRP A 147 18.91 13.20 -17.27
C TRP A 147 18.90 13.86 -18.66
N GLN A 148 19.98 13.71 -19.43
CA GLN A 148 20.08 14.23 -20.79
C GLN A 148 19.17 13.46 -21.75
N TRP A 149 18.89 12.18 -21.48
CA TRP A 149 17.97 11.38 -22.28
C TRP A 149 16.55 11.96 -22.17
N ARG A 150 16.09 12.18 -20.93
CA ARG A 150 14.80 12.80 -20.63
C ARG A 150 14.64 14.18 -21.26
N LEU A 151 15.68 15.03 -21.19
CA LEU A 151 15.64 16.36 -21.81
C LEU A 151 15.68 16.30 -23.34
N GLN A 152 16.47 15.40 -23.92
CA GLN A 152 16.60 15.25 -25.36
C GLN A 152 15.32 14.69 -26.00
N GLU A 153 14.62 13.81 -25.29
CA GLU A 153 13.31 13.30 -25.68
C GLU A 153 12.28 14.42 -25.73
N TYR A 154 12.20 15.22 -24.66
CA TYR A 154 11.32 16.38 -24.60
C TYR A 154 11.60 17.39 -25.71
N ALA A 155 12.88 17.70 -25.96
CA ALA A 155 13.28 18.61 -27.03
C ALA A 155 12.89 18.11 -28.44
N ARG A 156 12.56 16.82 -28.62
CA ARG A 156 12.21 16.22 -29.91
C ARG A 156 10.72 15.93 -30.07
N THR A 157 10.08 15.53 -28.98
CA THR A 157 8.71 14.98 -29.00
C THR A 157 7.74 15.81 -28.18
N GLU A 158 8.24 16.81 -27.44
CA GLU A 158 7.49 17.55 -26.40
C GLU A 158 6.91 16.64 -25.30
N ASN A 159 7.41 15.40 -25.21
CA ASN A 159 7.00 14.37 -24.26
C ASN A 159 8.24 13.67 -23.64
N GLN A 160 8.05 12.96 -22.54
CA GLN A 160 9.07 12.23 -21.76
C GLN A 160 8.62 10.79 -21.44
N GLU A 161 7.52 10.33 -22.03
CA GLU A 161 6.90 9.03 -21.76
C GLU A 161 7.85 7.84 -21.94
N ALA A 162 8.72 7.84 -22.96
CA ALA A 162 9.58 6.69 -23.22
C ALA A 162 10.69 6.55 -22.16
N PHE A 163 11.26 7.67 -21.71
CA PHE A 163 12.22 7.68 -20.61
C PHE A 163 11.54 7.42 -19.26
N ASP A 164 10.41 8.06 -18.99
CA ASP A 164 9.68 7.91 -17.74
C ASP A 164 9.14 6.47 -17.59
N GLU A 165 8.77 5.80 -18.69
CA GLU A 165 8.45 4.37 -18.70
C GLU A 165 9.66 3.51 -18.32
N LEU A 166 10.86 3.76 -18.87
CA LEU A 166 12.08 3.01 -18.50
C LEU A 166 12.36 3.07 -16.99
N VAL A 167 12.28 4.27 -16.41
CA VAL A 167 12.48 4.47 -14.97
C VAL A 167 11.36 3.80 -14.17
N SER A 168 10.10 4.01 -14.57
CA SER A 168 8.93 3.44 -13.90
C SER A 168 8.95 1.91 -13.91
N LYS A 169 9.25 1.28 -15.05
CA LYS A 169 9.39 -0.18 -15.18
C LYS A 169 10.56 -0.73 -14.38
N THR A 170 11.67 0.02 -14.31
CA THR A 170 12.80 -0.35 -13.44
C THR A 170 12.39 -0.37 -11.98
N VAL A 171 11.71 0.67 -11.50
CA VAL A 171 11.22 0.73 -10.13
C VAL A 171 10.16 -0.34 -9.86
N GLN A 172 9.20 -0.54 -10.77
CA GLN A 172 8.18 -1.60 -10.67
C GLN A 172 8.78 -2.99 -10.56
N TYR A 173 9.80 -3.28 -11.38
CA TYR A 173 10.53 -4.53 -11.31
C TYR A 173 11.15 -4.72 -9.92
N LEU A 174 11.86 -3.70 -9.41
CA LEU A 174 12.52 -3.76 -8.11
C LEU A 174 11.53 -3.85 -6.94
N SER A 175 10.41 -3.15 -7.01
CA SER A 175 9.39 -3.14 -5.94
C SER A 175 8.50 -4.37 -5.93
N SER A 176 8.50 -5.17 -7.01
CA SER A 176 7.70 -6.39 -7.05
C SER A 176 8.27 -7.42 -6.06
N LYS A 177 7.46 -7.84 -5.09
CA LYS A 177 7.80 -8.95 -4.18
C LYS A 177 7.24 -10.24 -4.77
N GLU A 178 8.06 -11.27 -4.92
CA GLU A 178 7.54 -12.62 -5.17
C GLU A 178 6.92 -13.12 -3.86
N ASP A 179 5.62 -13.46 -3.88
CA ASP A 179 4.92 -13.95 -2.69
C ASP A 179 5.29 -15.40 -2.41
N ARG A 180 6.39 -15.57 -1.67
CA ARG A 180 6.96 -16.85 -1.22
C ARG A 180 6.33 -17.39 0.06
N ARG A 181 5.19 -16.84 0.51
CA ARG A 181 4.48 -17.40 1.64
C ARG A 181 4.11 -18.85 1.34
N LYS A 182 4.69 -19.77 2.11
CA LYS A 182 4.37 -21.19 2.06
C LYS A 182 2.96 -21.49 2.57
N PHE A 183 2.32 -20.53 3.22
CA PHE A 183 0.94 -20.65 3.67
C PHE A 183 0.15 -19.40 3.30
N LYS A 184 -0.89 -19.59 2.49
CA LYS A 184 -1.75 -18.51 2.00
C LYS A 184 -3.19 -18.87 2.30
N VAL A 185 -3.88 -17.97 2.98
CA VAL A 185 -5.33 -18.02 3.17
C VAL A 185 -5.88 -16.66 2.76
N TYR A 186 -6.78 -16.66 1.79
CA TYR A 186 -7.38 -15.42 1.27
C TYR A 186 -8.84 -15.65 0.88
N PRO A 187 -9.70 -14.65 1.04
CA PRO A 187 -11.09 -14.76 0.62
C PRO A 187 -11.16 -14.68 -0.91
N ILE A 188 -12.10 -15.41 -1.52
CA ILE A 188 -12.31 -15.35 -2.98
C ILE A 188 -12.87 -13.99 -3.46
N SER A 189 -13.38 -13.18 -2.53
CA SER A 189 -13.87 -11.82 -2.72
C SER A 189 -13.57 -11.02 -1.46
N ASN A 190 -13.29 -9.72 -1.59
CA ASN A 190 -13.10 -8.86 -0.41
C ASN A 190 -14.43 -8.40 0.20
N GLU A 191 -15.54 -8.60 -0.52
CA GLU A 191 -16.88 -8.21 -0.11
C GLU A 191 -17.87 -9.36 -0.31
N PHE A 192 -18.71 -9.58 0.71
CA PHE A 192 -19.79 -10.55 0.71
C PHE A 192 -21.07 -9.89 1.22
N THR A 193 -22.24 -10.48 0.94
CA THR A 193 -23.51 -10.09 1.56
C THR A 193 -23.88 -11.09 2.66
N GLU A 194 -24.73 -10.71 3.63
CA GLU A 194 -25.18 -11.61 4.71
C GLU A 194 -25.79 -12.93 4.20
N SER A 195 -26.41 -12.91 3.02
CA SER A 195 -27.01 -14.07 2.37
C SER A 195 -26.00 -15.01 1.70
N GLN A 196 -24.75 -14.58 1.53
CA GLN A 196 -23.70 -15.34 0.84
C GLN A 196 -22.73 -15.97 1.84
N PRO A 197 -22.31 -17.22 1.62
CA PRO A 197 -21.24 -17.78 2.41
C PRO A 197 -19.90 -17.13 2.05
N VAL A 198 -19.10 -16.82 3.06
CA VAL A 198 -17.70 -16.43 2.89
C VAL A 198 -16.91 -17.67 2.50
N ILE A 199 -16.14 -17.58 1.42
CA ILE A 199 -15.29 -18.66 0.94
C ILE A 199 -13.84 -18.21 1.03
N LEU A 200 -13.06 -18.94 1.82
CA LEU A 200 -11.61 -18.77 1.92
C LEU A 200 -10.94 -19.85 1.08
N GLU A 201 -10.01 -19.45 0.23
CA GLU A 201 -9.10 -20.35 -0.47
C GLU A 201 -7.80 -20.48 0.33
N THR A 202 -7.25 -21.68 0.38
CA THR A 202 -6.08 -21.99 1.18
C THR A 202 -5.08 -22.81 0.39
N GLU A 203 -3.84 -22.32 0.37
CA GLU A 203 -2.69 -22.95 -0.25
C GLU A 203 -1.61 -23.17 0.80
N VAL A 204 -1.05 -24.38 0.83
CA VAL A 204 0.04 -24.74 1.72
C VAL A 204 1.14 -25.40 0.88
N TYR A 205 2.38 -25.00 1.10
CA TYR A 205 3.54 -25.47 0.35
C TYR A 205 4.63 -25.98 1.30
N ASN A 206 5.37 -27.00 0.88
CA ASN A 206 6.56 -27.48 1.60
C ASN A 206 7.82 -26.65 1.25
N ASP A 207 8.98 -27.03 1.79
CA ASP A 207 10.27 -26.36 1.57
C ASP A 207 10.72 -26.29 0.11
N ILE A 208 10.26 -27.22 -0.73
CA ILE A 208 10.55 -27.26 -2.17
C ILE A 208 9.43 -26.65 -3.02
N TYR A 209 8.48 -25.94 -2.41
CA TYR A 209 7.34 -25.27 -3.07
C TYR A 209 6.38 -26.21 -3.81
N GLU A 210 6.25 -27.45 -3.34
CA GLU A 210 5.16 -28.32 -3.76
C GLU A 210 3.96 -28.12 -2.84
N GLU A 211 2.76 -28.07 -3.44
CA GLU A 211 1.51 -28.00 -2.67
C GLU A 211 1.37 -29.24 -1.79
N VAL A 212 1.12 -29.02 -0.51
CA VAL A 212 0.82 -30.05 0.48
C VAL A 212 -0.60 -29.89 0.99
N TYR A 213 -1.24 -31.02 1.25
CA TYR A 213 -2.62 -31.06 1.70
C TYR A 213 -2.72 -31.74 3.08
N ASP A 214 -3.95 -31.84 3.58
CA ASP A 214 -4.30 -32.51 4.84
C ASP A 214 -3.65 -31.87 6.09
N GLN A 215 -3.17 -30.63 5.98
CA GLN A 215 -2.67 -29.86 7.10
C GLN A 215 -3.83 -29.29 7.91
N ASN A 216 -3.74 -29.39 9.25
CA ASN A 216 -4.74 -28.77 10.11
C ASN A 216 -4.53 -27.25 10.14
N ILE A 217 -5.57 -26.51 9.77
CA ILE A 217 -5.57 -25.06 9.72
C ILE A 217 -6.48 -24.55 10.83
N ALA A 218 -5.91 -23.82 11.78
CA ALA A 218 -6.65 -23.11 12.81
C ALA A 218 -6.92 -21.69 12.33
N LEU A 219 -8.19 -21.33 12.18
CA LEU A 219 -8.63 -20.01 11.71
C LEU A 219 -9.32 -19.27 12.85
N SER A 220 -8.77 -18.13 13.22
CA SER A 220 -9.42 -17.13 14.06
C SER A 220 -10.05 -16.06 13.16
N LEU A 221 -11.28 -15.69 13.49
CA LEU A 221 -12.04 -14.64 12.85
C LEU A 221 -12.53 -13.66 13.92
N ARG A 222 -12.29 -12.37 13.72
CA ARG A 222 -12.70 -11.32 14.65
C ARG A 222 -13.42 -10.20 13.93
N ARG A 223 -14.65 -9.91 14.35
CA ARG A 223 -15.39 -8.72 13.93
C ARG A 223 -14.94 -7.50 14.73
N GLU A 224 -14.93 -6.33 14.12
CA GLU A 224 -14.65 -5.07 14.82
C GLU A 224 -15.61 -4.90 16.02
N GLY A 225 -15.07 -4.81 17.24
CA GLY A 225 -15.84 -4.68 18.48
C GLY A 225 -16.55 -5.95 18.98
N GLY A 226 -16.42 -7.08 18.27
CA GLY A 226 -17.03 -8.36 18.63
C GLY A 226 -16.05 -9.38 19.23
N ASP A 227 -16.61 -10.53 19.61
CA ASP A 227 -15.86 -11.69 20.09
C ASP A 227 -15.11 -12.41 18.96
N GLU A 228 -14.04 -13.11 19.33
CA GLU A 228 -13.26 -13.95 18.42
C GLU A 228 -13.96 -15.30 18.20
N ILE A 229 -14.14 -15.67 16.94
CA ILE A 229 -14.73 -16.94 16.52
C ILE A 229 -13.60 -17.80 15.95
N THR A 230 -13.47 -19.03 16.43
CA THR A 230 -12.42 -19.95 15.97
C THR A 230 -13.02 -21.11 15.18
N TYR A 231 -12.32 -21.48 14.11
CA TYR A 231 -12.62 -22.61 13.24
C TYR A 231 -11.37 -23.48 13.07
N SER A 232 -11.56 -24.76 12.76
CA SER A 232 -10.48 -25.67 12.39
C SER A 232 -10.92 -26.47 11.17
N TYR A 233 -10.08 -26.54 10.15
CA TYR A 233 -10.36 -27.30 8.93
C TYR A 233 -9.09 -27.85 8.29
N THR A 234 -9.26 -28.76 7.34
CA THR A 234 -8.19 -29.29 6.50
C THR A 234 -8.56 -29.09 5.03
N THR A 235 -7.55 -28.95 4.18
CA THR A 235 -7.71 -28.92 2.72
C THR A 235 -7.28 -30.24 2.10
N SER A 236 -7.78 -30.51 0.90
CA SER A 236 -7.38 -31.66 0.08
C SER A 236 -7.14 -31.22 -1.37
N ALA A 237 -6.48 -32.04 -2.17
CA ALA A 237 -6.30 -31.77 -3.61
C ALA A 237 -7.63 -31.55 -4.36
N ALA A 238 -8.73 -32.13 -3.88
CA ALA A 238 -10.07 -31.95 -4.46
C ALA A 238 -10.84 -30.74 -3.89
N ASN A 239 -10.44 -30.21 -2.74
CA ASN A 239 -11.07 -29.08 -2.09
C ASN A 239 -10.08 -28.26 -1.26
N THR A 240 -9.65 -27.13 -1.82
CA THR A 240 -8.78 -26.13 -1.19
C THR A 240 -9.55 -25.00 -0.52
N ARG A 241 -10.90 -25.07 -0.50
CA ARG A 241 -11.76 -23.99 -0.06
C ARG A 241 -12.52 -24.33 1.21
N TYR A 242 -12.55 -23.38 2.14
CA TYR A 242 -13.32 -23.43 3.35
C TYR A 242 -14.49 -22.45 3.29
N ARG A 243 -15.68 -22.89 3.72
CA ARG A 243 -16.92 -22.13 3.65
C ARG A 243 -17.40 -21.77 5.04
N ILE A 244 -17.62 -20.48 5.28
CA ILE A 244 -18.16 -19.93 6.53
C ILE A 244 -19.51 -19.27 6.20
N SER A 245 -20.50 -19.43 7.07
CA SER A 245 -21.86 -18.91 6.88
C SER A 245 -22.41 -18.40 8.21
N GLY A 246 -23.43 -17.53 8.14
CA GLY A 246 -24.05 -16.96 9.33
C GLY A 246 -23.20 -15.89 10.02
N LEU A 247 -22.41 -15.15 9.23
CA LEU A 247 -21.67 -14.00 9.71
C LEU A 247 -22.51 -12.74 9.45
N GLU A 248 -22.64 -11.90 10.48
CA GLU A 248 -23.39 -10.64 10.43
C GLU A 248 -22.60 -9.54 9.71
N GLU A 249 -23.27 -8.46 9.29
CA GLU A 249 -22.65 -7.31 8.64
C GLU A 249 -21.44 -6.73 9.39
N GLY A 250 -20.40 -6.29 8.68
CA GLY A 250 -19.25 -5.61 9.26
C GLY A 250 -17.92 -6.06 8.70
N ILE A 251 -16.84 -5.50 9.25
CA ILE A 251 -15.46 -5.78 8.85
C ILE A 251 -14.92 -6.90 9.74
N TYR A 252 -14.40 -7.94 9.09
CA TYR A 252 -13.77 -9.06 9.75
C TYR A 252 -12.29 -9.11 9.44
N GLN A 253 -11.49 -9.31 10.49
CA GLN A 253 -10.08 -9.67 10.38
C GLN A 253 -9.94 -11.16 10.68
N PHE A 254 -9.11 -11.87 9.92
CA PHE A 254 -8.82 -13.26 10.18
C PHE A 254 -7.32 -13.53 10.32
N SER A 255 -7.00 -14.53 11.13
CA SER A 255 -5.67 -15.08 11.30
C SER A 255 -5.76 -16.60 11.21
N ALA A 256 -5.14 -17.17 10.19
CA ALA A 256 -5.00 -18.59 10.02
C ALA A 256 -3.60 -19.03 10.43
N THR A 257 -3.49 -20.19 11.08
CA THR A 257 -2.20 -20.84 11.38
C THR A 257 -2.23 -22.30 10.97
N THR A 258 -1.08 -22.81 10.54
CA THR A 258 -0.88 -24.23 10.27
C THR A 258 0.56 -24.63 10.63
N SER A 259 0.83 -25.92 10.78
CA SER A 259 2.19 -26.42 11.02
C SER A 259 2.64 -27.29 9.86
N VAL A 260 3.76 -26.92 9.25
CA VAL A 260 4.39 -27.66 8.14
C VAL A 260 5.84 -27.89 8.53
N ASP A 261 6.31 -29.14 8.47
CA ASP A 261 7.69 -29.53 8.78
C ASP A 261 8.21 -29.05 10.16
N GLY A 262 7.31 -28.87 11.13
CA GLY A 262 7.63 -28.42 12.49
C GLY A 262 7.71 -26.89 12.66
N GLU A 263 7.52 -26.12 11.60
CA GLU A 263 7.37 -24.67 11.64
C GLU A 263 5.88 -24.29 11.75
N ILE A 264 5.55 -23.23 12.50
CA ILE A 264 4.19 -22.67 12.54
C ILE A 264 4.14 -21.51 11.55
N LEU A 265 3.32 -21.67 10.50
CA LEU A 265 3.09 -20.67 9.48
C LEU A 265 1.79 -19.93 9.78
N THR A 266 1.77 -18.61 9.51
CA THR A 266 0.62 -17.75 9.76
C THR A 266 0.24 -16.98 8.50
N SER A 267 -1.06 -16.90 8.19
CA SER A 267 -1.62 -16.07 7.11
C SER A 267 -2.75 -15.22 7.67
N THR A 268 -2.70 -13.92 7.43
CA THR A 268 -3.71 -12.97 7.90
C THR A 268 -4.38 -12.26 6.74
N GLY A 269 -5.57 -11.73 6.97
CA GLY A 269 -6.30 -10.93 6.00
C GLY A 269 -7.59 -10.35 6.57
N ALA A 270 -8.39 -9.75 5.71
CA ALA A 270 -9.67 -9.16 6.08
C ALA A 270 -10.68 -9.26 4.94
N PHE A 271 -11.95 -9.23 5.28
CA PHE A 271 -13.07 -9.11 4.32
C PHE A 271 -14.24 -8.37 4.99
N THR A 272 -15.16 -7.89 4.17
CA THR A 272 -16.33 -7.14 4.62
C THR A 272 -17.62 -7.88 4.28
N ILE A 273 -18.55 -7.92 5.22
CA ILE A 273 -19.92 -8.36 5.00
C ILE A 273 -20.82 -7.13 4.97
N LYS A 274 -21.55 -6.97 3.87
CA LYS A 274 -22.52 -5.89 3.68
C LYS A 274 -23.92 -6.39 4.01
N ASP A 275 -24.70 -5.55 4.66
CA ASP A 275 -26.14 -5.73 4.73
C ASP A 275 -26.75 -5.70 3.32
N LEU A 276 -27.72 -6.59 3.10
CA LEU A 276 -28.47 -6.66 1.86
C LEU A 276 -29.68 -5.74 1.97
N GLN A 277 -29.50 -4.45 1.68
CA GLN A 277 -30.61 -3.51 1.57
C GLN A 277 -31.47 -3.88 0.36
N LEU A 278 -32.59 -4.57 0.59
CA LEU A 278 -33.53 -4.98 -0.45
C LEU A 278 -34.06 -3.79 -1.26
N GLU A 279 -34.13 -2.60 -0.64
CA GLU A 279 -34.53 -1.36 -1.30
C GLU A 279 -33.55 -0.93 -2.40
N SER A 280 -32.26 -1.26 -2.26
CA SER A 280 -31.25 -0.94 -3.28
C SER A 280 -31.34 -1.84 -4.52
N LEU A 281 -31.92 -3.03 -4.39
CA LEU A 281 -32.10 -3.99 -5.49
C LEU A 281 -33.24 -3.58 -6.43
N ASN A 282 -34.22 -2.83 -5.94
CA ASN A 282 -35.33 -2.34 -6.74
C ASN A 282 -35.56 -0.84 -6.51
N LEU A 283 -34.90 -0.03 -7.35
CA LEU A 283 -35.00 1.43 -7.32
C LEU A 283 -36.30 1.97 -7.95
N THR A 284 -37.22 1.10 -8.40
CA THR A 284 -38.49 1.54 -9.00
C THR A 284 -39.54 1.82 -7.92
N ALA A 285 -40.17 2.99 -8.00
CA ALA A 285 -41.20 3.38 -7.05
C ALA A 285 -42.43 2.47 -7.18
N ASN A 286 -42.81 1.79 -6.08
CA ASN A 286 -44.05 1.03 -6.02
C ASN A 286 -45.22 1.97 -5.73
N HIS A 287 -45.79 2.57 -6.79
CA HIS A 287 -46.90 3.52 -6.70
C HIS A 287 -48.15 2.96 -6.03
N ALA A 288 -48.38 1.64 -6.10
CA ALA A 288 -49.51 1.00 -5.42
C ALA A 288 -49.32 0.98 -3.91
N LEU A 289 -48.14 0.52 -3.46
CA LEU A 289 -47.75 0.52 -2.05
C LEU A 289 -47.80 1.93 -1.44
N LEU A 290 -47.22 2.90 -2.13
CA LEU A 290 -47.17 4.29 -1.64
C LEU A 290 -48.57 4.90 -1.51
N ARG A 291 -49.50 4.56 -2.42
CA ARG A 291 -50.90 5.00 -2.32
C ARG A 291 -51.59 4.38 -1.10
N THR A 292 -51.46 3.06 -0.90
CA THR A 292 -52.03 2.38 0.29
C THR A 292 -51.46 2.93 1.59
N LEU A 293 -50.14 3.14 1.66
CA LEU A 293 -49.49 3.72 2.84
C LEU A 293 -50.05 5.11 3.16
N SER A 294 -50.28 5.95 2.12
CA SER A 294 -50.84 7.28 2.30
C SER A 294 -52.27 7.24 2.82
N GLU A 295 -53.10 6.31 2.35
CA GLU A 295 -54.47 6.11 2.82
C GLU A 295 -54.49 5.66 4.29
N ASP A 296 -53.61 4.73 4.66
CA ASP A 296 -53.56 4.17 6.02
C ASP A 296 -52.99 5.14 7.06
N THR A 297 -52.02 5.97 6.67
CA THR A 297 -51.33 6.92 7.58
C THR A 297 -51.96 8.31 7.59
N GLY A 298 -52.93 8.57 6.70
CA GLY A 298 -53.45 9.91 6.43
C GLY A 298 -52.45 10.82 5.73
N GLY A 299 -51.39 10.26 5.15
CA GLY A 299 -50.40 10.96 4.35
C GLY A 299 -50.92 11.31 2.95
N LEU A 300 -50.19 12.17 2.24
CA LEU A 300 -50.47 12.48 0.84
C LEU A 300 -49.51 11.71 -0.07
N TYR A 301 -50.05 10.95 -1.02
CA TYR A 301 -49.31 10.43 -2.15
C TYR A 301 -49.75 11.13 -3.43
N THR A 302 -48.83 11.81 -4.11
CA THR A 302 -49.08 12.39 -5.44
C THR A 302 -47.84 12.23 -6.33
N THR A 303 -48.07 12.04 -7.63
CA THR A 303 -47.04 12.11 -8.67
C THR A 303 -47.03 13.46 -9.37
N ASP A 304 -48.00 14.33 -9.06
CA ASP A 304 -48.12 15.68 -9.62
C ASP A 304 -47.46 16.70 -8.68
N TYR A 305 -46.38 17.30 -9.18
CA TYR A 305 -45.63 18.31 -8.44
C TYR A 305 -46.46 19.57 -8.11
N GLN A 306 -47.41 19.92 -8.98
CA GLN A 306 -48.22 21.13 -8.81
C GLN A 306 -49.30 20.92 -7.74
N GLU A 307 -49.87 19.72 -7.66
CA GLU A 307 -50.75 19.31 -6.57
C GLU A 307 -50.03 19.33 -5.23
N LEU A 308 -48.81 18.78 -5.17
CA LEU A 308 -47.97 18.79 -3.97
C LEU A 308 -47.68 20.22 -3.47
N SER A 309 -47.28 21.11 -4.38
CA SER A 309 -46.98 22.51 -4.04
C SER A 309 -48.20 23.23 -3.46
N ASN A 310 -49.37 23.01 -4.04
CA ASN A 310 -50.61 23.62 -3.57
C ASN A 310 -51.03 23.08 -2.19
N GLN A 311 -50.90 21.78 -1.96
CA GLN A 311 -51.25 21.19 -0.65
C GLN A 311 -50.27 21.59 0.46
N LEU A 312 -48.97 21.61 0.19
CA LEU A 312 -47.96 22.07 1.17
C LEU A 312 -48.18 23.54 1.56
N SER A 313 -48.55 24.39 0.59
CA SER A 313 -48.82 25.81 0.85
C SER A 313 -50.07 26.03 1.72
N ASN A 314 -51.02 25.09 1.69
CA ASN A 314 -52.29 25.16 2.44
C ASN A 314 -52.27 24.36 3.75
N THR A 315 -51.22 23.58 4.01
CA THR A 315 -51.11 22.78 5.24
C THR A 315 -50.47 23.62 6.35
N PRO A 316 -51.19 23.91 7.45
CA PRO A 316 -50.61 24.70 8.54
C PRO A 316 -49.47 23.93 9.20
N ALA A 317 -48.28 24.52 9.27
CA ALA A 317 -47.16 23.95 10.00
C ALA A 317 -47.54 23.76 11.47
N GLN A 318 -47.43 22.54 11.99
CA GLN A 318 -47.64 22.28 13.41
C GLN A 318 -46.56 23.02 14.20
N ALA A 319 -46.97 23.91 15.10
CA ALA A 319 -46.04 24.62 15.97
C ALA A 319 -45.44 23.62 16.98
N LEU A 320 -44.19 23.21 16.76
CA LEU A 320 -43.41 22.52 17.79
C LEU A 320 -43.16 23.50 18.93
N ILE A 321 -43.85 23.30 20.06
CA ILE A 321 -43.54 23.99 21.31
C ILE A 321 -42.26 23.37 21.85
N HIS A 322 -41.13 24.03 21.64
CA HIS A 322 -39.88 23.68 22.31
C HIS A 322 -39.96 24.14 23.77
N THR A 323 -40.26 23.22 24.69
CA THR A 323 -40.07 23.43 26.13
C THR A 323 -38.58 23.30 26.44
N SER A 324 -37.93 24.41 26.77
CA SER A 324 -36.56 24.43 27.29
C SER A 324 -36.60 24.62 28.80
N GLU A 325 -36.40 23.55 29.57
CA GLU A 325 -36.16 23.65 31.01
C GLU A 325 -34.70 24.03 31.26
N GLN A 326 -34.46 25.24 31.76
CA GLN A 326 -33.13 25.64 32.24
C GLN A 326 -33.09 25.48 33.77
N PHE A 327 -32.26 24.54 34.23
CA PHE A 327 -31.88 24.46 35.63
C PHE A 327 -30.94 25.63 35.96
N LEU A 328 -31.44 26.67 36.63
CA LEU A 328 -30.57 27.68 37.24
C LEU A 328 -30.01 27.11 38.56
N PRO A 329 -28.69 26.87 38.67
CA PRO A 329 -28.09 26.41 39.92
C PRO A 329 -28.24 27.50 40.99
N LEU A 330 -28.60 27.12 42.22
CA LEU A 330 -28.76 28.08 43.33
C LEU A 330 -27.49 28.93 43.57
N VAL A 331 -26.31 28.41 43.25
CA VAL A 331 -25.02 29.12 43.37
C VAL A 331 -24.91 30.33 42.44
N ASN A 332 -25.65 30.36 41.33
CA ASN A 332 -25.66 31.51 40.40
C ASN A 332 -26.55 32.67 40.89
N LEU A 333 -27.27 32.52 42.01
CA LEU A 333 -28.01 33.62 42.62
C LEU A 333 -27.10 34.39 43.59
N PRO A 334 -26.64 35.61 43.24
CA PRO A 334 -25.65 36.35 44.04
C PRO A 334 -26.14 36.65 45.47
N TRP A 335 -27.45 36.75 45.69
CA TRP A 335 -28.01 36.97 47.04
C TRP A 335 -27.85 35.74 47.95
N VAL A 336 -27.91 34.51 47.40
CA VAL A 336 -27.67 33.27 48.17
C VAL A 336 -26.21 33.23 48.63
N PHE A 337 -25.28 33.66 47.78
CA PHE A 337 -23.86 33.79 48.15
C PHE A 337 -23.66 34.76 49.33
N PHE A 338 -24.26 35.95 49.28
CA PHE A 338 -24.16 36.90 50.40
C PHE A 338 -24.83 36.38 51.67
N LEU A 339 -25.95 35.66 51.56
CA LEU A 339 -26.64 35.06 52.71
C LEU A 339 -25.78 34.01 53.41
N VAL A 340 -25.11 33.12 52.65
CA VAL A 340 -24.16 32.14 53.21
C VAL A 340 -22.97 32.85 53.86
N LEU A 341 -22.44 33.90 53.25
CA LEU A 341 -21.33 34.67 53.80
C LEU A 341 -21.73 35.35 55.13
N VAL A 342 -22.94 35.91 55.21
CA VAL A 342 -23.48 36.48 56.45
C VAL A 342 -23.68 35.41 57.52
N LEU A 343 -24.21 34.23 57.19
CA LEU A 343 -24.34 33.12 58.13
C LEU A 343 -22.99 32.64 58.66
N LEU A 344 -21.99 32.53 57.80
CA LEU A 344 -20.65 32.07 58.17
C LEU A 344 -19.91 33.11 59.02
N THR A 345 -20.07 34.39 58.71
CA THR A 345 -19.54 35.48 59.55
C THR A 345 -20.25 35.55 60.90
N LEU A 346 -21.57 35.39 60.94
CA LEU A 346 -22.32 35.28 62.21
C LEU A 346 -21.87 34.06 63.02
N GLU A 347 -21.73 32.89 62.39
CA GLU A 347 -21.21 31.69 63.05
C GLU A 347 -19.84 31.98 63.66
N TRP A 348 -18.92 32.54 62.88
CA TRP A 348 -17.57 32.89 63.35
C TRP A 348 -17.61 33.88 64.51
N VAL A 349 -18.45 34.92 64.45
CA VAL A 349 -18.61 35.91 65.53
C VAL A 349 -19.21 35.27 66.78
N VAL A 350 -20.25 34.45 66.66
CA VAL A 350 -20.84 33.70 67.78
C VAL A 350 -19.81 32.76 68.40
N ARG A 351 -19.04 32.04 67.57
CA ARG A 351 -17.93 31.19 68.02
C ARG A 351 -16.85 32.00 68.74
N ARG A 352 -16.57 33.22 68.29
CA ARG A 352 -15.60 34.12 68.95
C ARG A 352 -16.12 34.69 70.26
N TYR A 353 -17.43 34.93 70.38
CA TYR A 353 -18.05 35.57 71.54
C TYR A 353 -18.42 34.59 72.66
N TYR A 354 -18.84 33.36 72.31
CA TYR A 354 -19.20 32.30 73.26
C TYR A 354 -18.15 31.18 73.37
N GLY A 355 -17.17 31.13 72.45
CA GLY A 355 -16.01 30.25 72.53
C GLY A 355 -14.84 30.94 73.21
N SER A 356 -14.93 31.10 74.54
CA SER A 356 -13.74 31.07 75.39
C SER A 356 -13.19 29.64 75.36
N TYR A 357 -11.86 29.51 75.42
CA TYR A 357 -11.14 28.26 75.64
C TYR A 357 -11.77 27.39 76.73
#